data_AF-A0A2M8PJE2-F1
#
_entry.id   AF-A0A2M8PJE2-F1
#
_cell.length_a   1.000
_cell.length_b   1.000
_cell.length_c   1.000
_cell.angle_alpha   90.00
_cell.angle_beta   90.00
_cell.angle_gamma   90.00
#
_symmetry.space_group_name_H-M   'P 1'
#
loop_
_entity.id
_entity.type
_entity.pdbx_description
1 polymer ?
#
loop_
_entity_poly.entity_id
_entity_poly.type
_entity_poly.pdbx_seq_one_letter_code
_entity_poly.pdbx_strand_id
1 'polypeptide(L)'
;MMSTVNRSLQALADQKFALDQHAIVTITNCQGTITYANEQLCKISGYSVEEIIDRNVNIFDSGLHDKHFFNAIAQNLKAGRVWQGEMSHRAKDGHIFWVNTTIVPLKDS
;
A
#
# COMPACT_ATOMS: atom_id res chain seq x y z
N MET A 1 -16.30 -29.10 -15.97
CA MET A 1 -16.11 -28.82 -14.52
C MET A 1 -14.82 -28.00 -14.40
N MET A 2 -14.85 -26.80 -13.81
CA MET A 2 -13.61 -26.00 -13.67
C MET A 2 -12.60 -26.73 -12.77
N SER A 3 -11.32 -26.69 -13.16
CA SER A 3 -10.22 -27.28 -12.38
C SER A 3 -10.14 -26.64 -10.98
N THR A 4 -9.58 -27.38 -10.02
CA THR A 4 -9.36 -26.86 -8.66
C THR A 4 -8.57 -25.54 -8.67
N VAL A 5 -7.57 -25.44 -9.56
CA VAL A 5 -6.77 -24.22 -9.76
C VAL A 5 -7.63 -23.04 -10.20
N ASN A 6 -8.52 -23.21 -11.19
CA ASN A 6 -9.41 -22.13 -11.65
C ASN A 6 -10.34 -21.65 -10.53
N ARG A 7 -10.79 -22.57 -9.67
CA ARG A 7 -11.65 -22.23 -8.53
C ARG A 7 -10.90 -21.42 -7.48
N SER A 8 -9.66 -21.80 -7.15
CA SER A 8 -8.82 -21.06 -6.21
C SER A 8 -8.46 -19.66 -6.73
N LEU A 9 -8.14 -19.53 -8.03
CA LEU A 9 -7.87 -18.23 -8.65
C LEU A 9 -9.10 -17.32 -8.62
N GLN A 10 -10.29 -17.86 -8.88
CA GLN A 10 -11.53 -17.08 -8.80
C GLN A 10 -11.77 -16.57 -7.37
N ALA A 11 -11.64 -17.44 -6.37
CA ALA A 11 -11.83 -17.05 -4.96
C ALA A 11 -10.86 -15.94 -4.53
N LEU A 12 -9.59 -16.00 -4.97
CA LEU A 12 -8.61 -14.95 -4.71
C LEU A 12 -8.97 -13.63 -5.42
N ALA A 13 -9.47 -13.70 -6.65
CA ALA A 13 -9.93 -12.52 -7.38
C ALA A 13 -11.11 -11.84 -6.68
N ASP A 14 -12.08 -12.62 -6.18
CA ASP A 14 -13.25 -12.11 -5.47
C ASP A 14 -12.83 -11.46 -4.13
N GLN A 15 -11.91 -12.07 -3.39
CA GLN A 15 -11.35 -11.50 -2.15
C GLN A 15 -10.59 -10.19 -2.41
N LYS A 16 -9.73 -10.17 -3.44
CA LYS A 16 -9.01 -8.96 -3.84
C LYS A 16 -10.00 -7.85 -4.22
N PHE A 17 -11.02 -8.18 -5.02
CA PHE A 17 -12.04 -7.20 -5.41
C PHE A 17 -12.74 -6.60 -4.19
N ALA A 18 -13.16 -7.42 -3.22
CA ALA A 18 -13.78 -6.93 -2.00
C ALA A 18 -12.86 -6.00 -1.19
N LEU A 19 -11.57 -6.34 -1.06
CA LEU A 19 -10.57 -5.48 -0.40
C LEU A 19 -10.36 -4.16 -1.15
N ASP A 20 -10.27 -4.21 -2.49
CA ASP A 20 -10.07 -3.03 -3.34
C ASP A 20 -11.25 -2.05 -3.27
N GLN A 21 -12.46 -2.54 -2.99
CA GLN A 21 -13.63 -1.69 -2.75
C GLN A 21 -13.65 -1.08 -1.34
N HIS A 22 -13.05 -1.75 -0.36
CA HIS A 22 -13.17 -1.38 1.06
C HIS A 22 -12.06 -0.45 1.55
N ALA A 23 -10.83 -0.63 1.08
CA ALA A 23 -9.65 0.02 1.64
C ALA A 23 -8.70 0.56 0.58
N ILE A 24 -7.84 1.50 0.97
CA ILE A 24 -6.68 1.90 0.17
C ILE A 24 -5.66 0.75 0.23
N VAL A 25 -5.21 0.29 -0.94
CA VAL A 25 -4.23 -0.80 -1.03
C VAL A 25 -3.07 -0.36 -1.91
N THR A 26 -1.85 -0.59 -1.40
CA THR A 26 -0.60 -0.35 -2.10
C THR A 26 0.37 -1.48 -1.79
N ILE A 27 1.09 -1.96 -2.80
CA ILE A 27 2.17 -2.94 -2.64
C ILE A 27 3.45 -2.28 -3.14
N THR A 28 4.53 -2.46 -2.38
CA THR A 28 5.85 -1.98 -2.74
C THR A 28 6.86 -3.13 -2.74
N ASN A 29 7.94 -2.98 -3.50
CA ASN A 29 9.13 -3.79 -3.32
C ASN A 29 9.91 -3.34 -2.06
N CYS A 30 10.98 -4.06 -1.72
CA CYS A 30 11.80 -3.77 -0.54
C CYS A 30 12.50 -2.38 -0.57
N GLN A 31 12.60 -1.75 -1.74
CA GLN A 31 13.15 -0.41 -1.91
C GLN A 31 12.07 0.68 -1.80
N GLY A 32 10.81 0.30 -1.58
CA GLY A 32 9.67 1.21 -1.50
C GLY A 32 9.11 1.62 -2.85
N THR A 33 9.54 1.00 -3.95
CA THR A 33 8.95 1.22 -5.28
C THR A 33 7.58 0.59 -5.34
N ILE A 34 6.56 1.36 -5.72
CA ILE A 34 5.17 0.91 -5.80
C ILE A 34 5.00 0.02 -7.03
N THR A 35 4.60 -1.23 -6.79
CA THR A 35 4.33 -2.24 -7.82
C THR A 35 2.84 -2.46 -8.05
N TYR A 36 1.99 -1.99 -7.12
CA TYR A 36 0.55 -2.03 -7.25
C TYR A 36 -0.09 -0.92 -6.41
N ALA A 37 -1.12 -0.29 -6.96
CA ALA A 37 -2.00 0.64 -6.28
C ALA A 37 -3.43 0.40 -6.75
N ASN A 38 -4.39 0.43 -5.83
CA ASN A 38 -5.80 0.32 -6.20
C ASN A 38 -6.44 1.69 -6.49
N GLU A 39 -7.67 1.67 -7.01
CA GLU A 39 -8.40 2.88 -7.39
C GLU A 39 -8.66 3.82 -6.21
N GLN A 40 -8.82 3.29 -4.99
CA GLN A 40 -9.03 4.09 -3.79
C GLN A 40 -7.82 4.98 -3.47
N LEU A 41 -6.59 4.46 -3.64
CA LEU A 41 -5.38 5.29 -3.52
C LEU A 41 -5.40 6.44 -4.53
N CYS A 42 -5.71 6.14 -5.79
CA CYS A 42 -5.74 7.15 -6.85
C CYS A 42 -6.79 8.24 -6.54
N LYS A 43 -7.98 7.84 -6.10
CA LYS A 43 -9.09 8.75 -5.76
C LYS A 43 -8.72 9.73 -4.65
N ILE A 44 -8.14 9.25 -3.54
CA ILE A 44 -7.81 10.12 -2.40
C ILE A 44 -6.55 10.95 -2.65
N SER A 45 -5.56 10.38 -3.34
CA SER A 45 -4.28 11.06 -3.55
C SER A 45 -4.27 12.01 -4.76
N GLY A 46 -5.22 11.87 -5.69
CA GLY A 46 -5.30 12.66 -6.92
C GLY A 46 -4.27 12.29 -7.99
N TYR A 47 -3.46 11.26 -7.75
CA TYR A 47 -2.53 10.72 -8.74
C TYR A 47 -3.20 9.63 -9.58
N SER A 48 -2.83 9.53 -10.86
CA SER A 48 -3.20 8.39 -11.68
C SER A 48 -2.30 7.19 -11.39
N VAL A 49 -2.73 5.97 -11.74
CA VAL A 49 -1.91 4.77 -11.51
C VAL A 49 -0.59 4.84 -12.28
N GLU A 50 -0.59 5.41 -13.48
CA GLU A 50 0.59 5.60 -14.33
C GLU A 50 1.60 6.58 -13.74
N GLU A 51 1.15 7.53 -12.91
CA GLU A 51 2.03 8.46 -12.21
C GLU A 51 2.69 7.83 -10.97
N ILE A 52 2.06 6.81 -10.39
CA ILE A 52 2.44 6.20 -9.11
C ILE A 52 3.24 4.92 -9.28
N ILE A 53 2.88 4.06 -10.25
CA ILE A 53 3.60 2.81 -10.51
C ILE A 53 5.07 3.12 -10.84
N ASP A 54 5.97 2.29 -10.32
CA ASP A 54 7.42 2.46 -10.41
C ASP A 54 7.99 3.71 -9.70
N ARG A 55 7.15 4.49 -8.99
CA ARG A 55 7.61 5.55 -8.08
C ARG A 55 7.85 5.01 -6.68
N ASN A 56 8.68 5.72 -5.94
CA ASN A 56 8.88 5.44 -4.53
C ASN A 56 7.70 5.97 -3.71
N VAL A 57 7.25 5.20 -2.70
CA VAL A 57 6.20 5.57 -1.74
C VAL A 57 6.39 6.95 -1.09
N ASN A 58 7.62 7.44 -1.00
CA ASN A 58 7.91 8.79 -0.51
C ASN A 58 7.27 9.92 -1.36
N ILE A 59 6.71 9.63 -2.54
CA ILE A 59 5.88 10.60 -3.28
C ILE A 59 4.71 11.12 -2.44
N PHE A 60 4.22 10.31 -1.49
CA PHE A 60 3.15 10.67 -0.56
C PHE A 60 3.65 11.28 0.75
N ASP A 61 4.96 11.48 0.94
CA ASP A 61 5.48 12.01 2.19
C ASP A 61 4.87 13.39 2.47
N SER A 62 4.29 13.57 3.66
CA SER A 62 3.73 14.84 4.13
C SER A 62 4.79 15.76 4.73
N GLY A 63 5.94 15.21 5.15
CA GLY A 63 6.97 15.90 5.93
C GLY A 63 6.60 16.11 7.40
N LEU A 64 5.50 15.54 7.88
CA LEU A 64 5.03 15.68 9.27
C LEU A 64 5.62 14.63 10.22
N HIS A 65 6.10 13.50 9.67
CA HIS A 65 6.70 12.42 10.45
C HIS A 65 8.22 12.58 10.49
N ASP A 66 8.81 12.33 11.66
CA ASP A 66 10.25 12.41 11.83
C ASP A 66 10.97 11.13 11.37
N LYS A 67 12.30 11.16 11.41
CA LYS A 67 13.10 9.99 11.06
C LYS A 67 12.88 8.81 12.02
N HIS A 68 12.52 9.06 13.28
CA HIS A 68 12.29 8.00 14.26
C HIS A 68 11.04 7.19 13.90
N PHE A 69 9.99 7.85 13.43
CA PHE A 69 8.77 7.21 12.93
C PHE A 69 9.07 6.22 11.81
N PHE A 70 9.74 6.67 10.75
CA PHE A 70 10.07 5.80 9.61
C PHE A 70 11.06 4.69 9.97
N ASN A 71 12.00 4.96 10.89
CA ASN A 71 12.90 3.94 11.41
C ASN A 71 12.15 2.84 12.16
N ALA A 72 11.14 3.18 12.95
CA ALA A 72 10.31 2.20 13.65
C ALA A 72 9.54 1.31 12.67
N ILE A 73 9.00 1.88 11.59
CA ILE A 73 8.38 1.09 10.51
C ILE A 73 9.41 0.12 9.91
N ALA A 74 10.55 0.64 9.46
CA ALA A 74 11.59 -0.16 8.82
C ALA A 74 12.10 -1.30 9.72
N GLN A 75 12.25 -1.07 11.03
CA GLN A 75 12.65 -2.09 11.99
C GLN A 75 11.60 -3.20 12.16
N ASN A 76 10.31 -2.87 12.16
CA ASN A 76 9.25 -3.87 12.20
C ASN A 76 9.26 -4.73 10.93
N LEU A 77 9.30 -4.09 9.75
CA LEU A 77 9.25 -4.80 8.47
C LEU A 77 10.47 -5.69 8.25
N LYS A 78 11.68 -5.21 8.58
CA LYS A 78 12.93 -6.01 8.50
C LYS A 78 12.90 -7.22 9.42
N ALA A 79 12.20 -7.13 10.56
CA ALA A 79 12.00 -8.24 11.48
C ALA A 79 10.88 -9.20 11.05
N GLY A 80 10.23 -8.98 9.89
CA GLY A 80 9.07 -9.74 9.45
C GLY A 80 7.82 -9.48 10.28
N ARG A 81 7.77 -8.36 11.02
CA ARG A 81 6.63 -7.97 11.86
C ARG A 81 5.73 -6.99 11.13
N VAL A 82 4.43 -7.14 11.35
CA VAL A 82 3.42 -6.19 10.88
C VAL A 82 3.58 -4.87 11.66
N TRP A 83 3.53 -3.75 10.94
CA TRP A 83 3.41 -2.43 11.55
C TRP A 83 1.98 -1.92 11.41
N GLN A 84 1.46 -1.27 12.45
CA GLN A 84 0.15 -0.63 12.45
C GLN A 84 0.24 0.75 13.09
N GLY A 85 -0.44 1.73 12.51
CA GLY A 85 -0.50 3.07 13.06
C GLY A 85 -1.11 4.08 12.09
N GLU A 86 -1.30 5.30 12.60
CA GLU A 86 -1.76 6.42 11.81
C GLU A 86 -0.57 7.09 11.10
N MET A 87 -0.73 7.43 9.82
CA MET A 87 0.24 8.18 9.05
C MET A 87 -0.46 9.24 8.21
N SER A 88 0.27 10.30 7.89
CA SER A 88 -0.24 11.41 7.08
C SER A 88 0.46 11.39 5.74
N HIS A 89 -0.32 11.50 4.69
CA HIS A 89 0.12 11.56 3.31
C HIS A 89 -0.21 12.90 2.69
N ARG A 90 0.59 13.31 1.71
CA ARG A 90 0.33 14.48 0.87
C ARG A 90 -0.18 14.02 -0.49
N ALA A 91 -1.35 14.54 -0.86
CA ALA A 91 -1.93 14.37 -2.18
C ALA A 91 -1.24 15.23 -3.23
N LYS A 92 -1.53 14.97 -4.51
CA LYS A 92 -0.95 15.66 -5.68
C LYS A 92 -1.18 17.17 -5.67
N ASP A 93 -2.34 17.61 -5.21
CA ASP A 93 -2.72 19.02 -5.07
C ASP A 93 -2.14 19.69 -3.79
N GLY A 94 -1.41 18.93 -2.98
CA GLY A 94 -0.76 19.37 -1.75
C GLY A 94 -1.58 19.21 -0.47
N HIS A 95 -2.86 18.79 -0.54
CA HIS A 95 -3.63 18.58 0.69
C HIS A 95 -3.09 17.37 1.48
N ILE A 96 -3.21 17.44 2.80
CA ILE A 96 -2.79 16.36 3.70
C ILE A 96 -4.01 15.53 4.09
N PHE A 97 -3.88 14.21 4.01
CA PHE A 97 -4.89 13.26 4.48
C PHE A 97 -4.24 12.24 5.44
N TRP A 98 -5.02 11.80 6.42
CA TRP A 98 -4.58 10.83 7.42
C TRP A 98 -5.17 9.46 7.11
N VAL A 99 -4.35 8.43 7.27
CA VAL A 99 -4.73 7.03 7.05
C VAL A 99 -4.33 6.19 8.25
N ASN A 100 -5.24 5.32 8.69
CA ASN A 100 -4.93 4.26 9.63
C ASN A 100 -4.41 3.05 8.84
N THR A 101 -3.11 2.80 8.92
CA THR A 101 -2.39 1.93 7.99
C THR A 101 -1.90 0.68 8.69
N THR A 102 -2.03 -0.46 8.00
CA THR A 102 -1.36 -1.72 8.33
C THR A 102 -0.35 -2.03 7.23
N ILE A 103 0.93 -2.21 7.58
CA ILE A 103 1.98 -2.63 6.64
C ILE A 103 2.42 -4.05 7.00
N VAL A 104 2.20 -4.98 6.08
CA VAL A 104 2.54 -6.40 6.24
C VAL A 104 3.76 -6.72 5.36
N PRO A 105 4.90 -7.14 5.94
CA PRO A 105 6.03 -7.60 5.14
C PRO A 105 5.70 -8.97 4.52
N LEU A 106 5.79 -9.07 3.19
CA LEU A 106 5.60 -10.32 2.47
C LEU A 106 6.96 -10.89 2.07
N LYS A 107 7.14 -12.20 2.21
CA LYS A 107 8.31 -12.91 1.67
C LYS A 107 7.87 -13.67 0.44
N ASP A 108 8.66 -13.59 -0.62
CA ASP A 108 8.54 -14.55 -1.71
C ASP A 108 8.77 -15.95 -1.14
N SER A 109 7.84 -16.86 -1.43
CA SER A 109 7.87 -18.26 -0.98
C SER A 109 8.58 -19.13 -2.01
#